data_AF-A0A9K3D7A6-F1
#
_entry.id   AF-A0A9K3D7A6-F1
#
_cell.length_a   1.000
_cell.length_b   1.000
_cell.length_c   1.000
_cell.angle_alpha   90.00
_cell.angle_beta   90.00
_cell.angle_gamma   90.00
#
_symmetry.space_group_name_H-M   'P 1'
#
loop_
_entity.id
_entity.type
_entity.pdbx_description
1 polymer ?
#
loop_
_entity_poly.entity_id
_entity_poly.type
_entity_poly.pdbx_seq_one_letter_code
_entity_poly.pdbx_strand_id
1 'polypeptide(L)'
;MGCRCLIGLVQDDSTVRFVYCHNGGNPGHSGTLLYENYDLPELLRLLEEGDLSLLGAKIGRKKDFDTYTRNYDMETSECLFYGR
;
A
#
# COMPACT_ATOMS: atom_id res chain seq x y z
N MET A 1 -5.66 10.57 13.28
CA MET A 1 -4.59 9.70 13.78
C MET A 1 -4.55 8.49 12.86
N GLY A 2 -3.49 8.28 12.07
CA GLY A 2 -3.35 7.14 11.16
C GLY A 2 -2.47 6.04 11.75
N CYS A 3 -2.77 4.78 11.45
CA CYS A 3 -1.89 3.65 11.79
C CYS A 3 -0.77 3.57 10.76
N ARG A 4 0.45 3.90 11.20
CA ARG A 4 1.66 3.87 10.37
C ARG A 4 2.27 2.47 10.44
N CYS A 5 2.60 1.89 9.30
CA CYS A 5 3.28 0.60 9.23
C CYS A 5 4.30 0.56 8.10
N LEU A 6 5.18 -0.45 8.18
CA LEU A 6 6.13 -0.78 7.12
C LEU A 6 5.68 -2.09 6.48
N ILE A 7 5.62 -2.11 5.16
CA ILE A 7 5.30 -3.32 4.38
C ILE A 7 6.59 -3.72 3.69
N GLY A 8 7.06 -4.94 3.93
CA GLY A 8 8.34 -5.39 3.37
C GLY A 8 8.35 -6.84 2.92
N LEU A 9 9.24 -7.11 1.97
CA LEU A 9 9.55 -8.43 1.42
C LEU A 9 10.99 -8.80 1.78
N VAL A 10 11.15 -10.01 2.31
CA VAL A 10 12.47 -10.62 2.52
C VAL A 10 12.94 -11.19 1.18
N GLN A 11 14.13 -10.79 0.75
CA GLN A 11 14.78 -11.28 -0.45
C GLN A 11 15.61 -12.54 -0.17
N ASP A 12 16.00 -13.24 -1.25
CA ASP A 12 16.81 -14.46 -1.16
C ASP A 12 18.19 -14.23 -0.53
N ASP A 13 18.72 -12.99 -0.61
CA ASP A 13 19.98 -12.57 0.00
C ASP A 13 19.85 -12.17 1.48
N SER A 14 18.70 -12.46 2.11
CA SER A 14 18.35 -12.06 3.48
C SER A 14 18.25 -10.55 3.70
N THR A 15 18.22 -9.74 2.63
CA THR A 15 17.87 -8.32 2.75
C THR A 15 16.36 -8.12 2.79
N VAL A 16 15.92 -6.98 3.32
CA VAL A 16 14.50 -6.62 3.38
C VAL A 16 14.28 -5.34 2.59
N ARG A 17 13.46 -5.41 1.55
CA ARG A 17 12.92 -4.23 0.88
C ARG A 17 11.60 -3.86 1.51
N PHE A 18 11.41 -2.60 1.86
CA PHE A 18 10.17 -2.14 2.49
C PHE A 18 9.73 -0.78 1.96
N VAL A 19 8.44 -0.50 2.13
CA VAL A 19 7.82 0.80 1.86
C VAL A 19 7.05 1.29 3.07
N TYR A 20 7.00 2.60 3.25
CA TYR A 20 6.24 3.23 4.31
C TYR A 20 4.77 3.40 3.94
N CYS A 21 3.86 3.08 4.87
CA CYS A 21 2.43 3.32 4.73
C CYS A 21 1.86 4.15 5.89
N HIS A 22 1.28 5.32 5.57
CA HIS A 22 0.76 6.25 6.60
C HIS A 22 -0.58 5.81 7.22
N ASN A 23 -1.49 5.27 6.41
CA ASN A 23 -2.77 4.72 6.83
C ASN A 23 -2.84 3.23 6.45
N GLY A 24 -1.91 2.43 6.95
CA GLY A 24 -1.87 1.00 6.64
C GLY A 24 -3.01 0.21 7.26
N GLY A 25 -3.61 0.73 8.34
CA GLY A 25 -4.50 -0.06 9.19
C GLY A 25 -3.73 -0.86 10.23
N ASN A 26 -4.45 -1.51 11.14
CA ASN A 26 -3.88 -2.45 12.11
C ASN A 26 -3.33 -3.69 11.36
N PRO A 27 -2.24 -4.35 11.81
CA PRO A 27 -1.72 -5.60 11.23
C PRO A 27 -2.78 -6.63 10.80
N GLY A 28 -3.91 -6.74 11.51
CA GLY A 28 -5.01 -7.61 11.09
C GLY A 28 -5.67 -7.21 9.76
N HIS A 29 -5.84 -5.91 9.49
CA HIS A 29 -6.45 -5.43 8.25
C HIS A 29 -5.43 -5.39 7.11
N SER A 30 -4.25 -4.80 7.34
CA SER A 30 -3.20 -4.72 6.31
C SER A 30 -2.70 -6.11 5.93
N GLY A 31 -2.52 -6.99 6.92
CA GLY A 31 -2.06 -8.36 6.72
C GLY A 31 -3.05 -9.19 5.92
N THR A 32 -4.35 -9.15 6.26
CA THR A 32 -5.39 -9.83 5.48
C THR A 32 -5.45 -9.29 4.05
N LEU A 33 -5.40 -7.98 3.88
CA LEU A 33 -5.48 -7.38 2.55
C LEU A 33 -4.28 -7.75 1.67
N LEU A 34 -3.07 -7.74 2.22
CA LEU A 34 -1.87 -8.22 1.52
C LEU A 34 -1.96 -9.72 1.21
N TYR A 35 -2.41 -10.53 2.16
CA TYR A 35 -2.52 -11.98 1.98
C TYR A 35 -3.56 -12.37 0.93
N GLU A 36 -4.70 -11.67 0.87
CA GLU A 36 -5.81 -12.00 -0.01
C GLU A 36 -5.68 -11.40 -1.42
N ASN A 37 -4.97 -10.28 -1.57
CA ASN A 37 -4.98 -9.50 -2.82
C ASN A 37 -3.61 -9.23 -3.43
N TYR A 38 -2.50 -9.61 -2.79
CA TYR A 38 -1.16 -9.36 -3.33
C TYR A 38 -0.39 -10.65 -3.53
N ASP A 39 -0.15 -10.98 -4.79
CA ASP A 39 0.87 -11.97 -5.16
C ASP A 39 2.28 -11.36 -5.17
N LEU A 40 3.30 -12.21 -5.24
CA LEU A 40 4.70 -11.79 -5.27
C LEU A 40 5.01 -10.72 -6.35
N PRO A 41 4.49 -10.79 -7.59
CA PRO A 41 4.69 -9.74 -8.59
C PRO A 41 4.06 -8.39 -8.21
N GLU A 42 2.90 -8.41 -7.55
CA GLU A 42 2.22 -7.19 -7.12
C GLU A 42 2.92 -6.57 -5.92
N LEU A 43 3.41 -7.39 -4.99
CA LEU A 43 4.20 -6.91 -3.87
C LEU A 43 5.51 -6.26 -4.34
N LEU A 44 6.20 -6.85 -5.32
CA LEU A 44 7.38 -6.25 -5.93
C LEU A 44 7.05 -4.89 -6.57
N ARG A 45 5.94 -4.80 -7.29
CA ARG A 45 5.47 -3.54 -7.88
C ARG A 45 5.13 -2.50 -6.81
N LEU A 46 4.51 -2.90 -5.70
CA LEU A 46 4.25 -2.00 -4.56
C LEU A 46 5.56 -1.41 -4.04
N LEU A 47 6.58 -2.25 -3.89
CA LEU A 47 7.92 -1.85 -3.42
C LEU A 47 8.69 -0.97 -4.42
N GLU A 48 8.33 -0.99 -5.71
CA GLU A 48 8.91 -0.12 -6.74
C GLU A 48 8.24 1.25 -6.80
N GLU A 49 6.92 1.32 -6.57
CA GLU A 49 6.16 2.58 -6.58
C GLU A 49 6.49 3.46 -5.36
N GLY A 50 6.93 2.86 -4.25
CA GLY A 50 7.49 3.56 -3.09
C GLY A 50 6.46 3.84 -1.98
N ASP A 51 6.68 4.92 -1.23
CA ASP A 51 5.90 5.22 -0.03
C ASP A 51 4.46 5.60 -0.34
N LEU A 52 3.54 5.09 0.47
CA LEU A 52 2.10 5.26 0.30
C LEU A 52 1.41 5.90 1.50
N SER A 53 0.36 6.66 1.21
CA SER A 53 -0.54 7.23 2.20
C SER A 53 -1.62 6.24 2.63
N LEU A 54 -2.12 5.39 1.74
CA LEU A 54 -3.21 4.43 2.01
C LEU A 54 -2.98 3.15 1.21
N LEU A 55 -3.08 2.00 1.89
CA LEU A 55 -3.02 0.69 1.27
C LEU A 55 -4.42 0.28 0.79
N GLY A 56 -4.54 -0.10 -0.49
CA GLY A 56 -5.75 -0.66 -1.08
C GLY A 56 -5.50 -2.07 -1.62
N ALA A 57 -6.56 -2.81 -1.93
CA ALA A 57 -6.47 -4.18 -2.49
C ALA A 57 -5.68 -4.28 -3.81
N LYS A 58 -5.55 -3.20 -4.60
CA LYS A 58 -4.83 -3.21 -5.88
C LYS A 58 -3.96 -1.98 -6.08
N ILE A 59 -2.88 -2.13 -6.83
CA ILE A 59 -2.04 -1.01 -7.27
C ILE A 59 -2.73 -0.34 -8.46
N GLY A 60 -3.51 0.71 -8.14
CA GLY A 60 -4.28 1.48 -9.10
C GLY A 60 -3.47 2.50 -9.90
N ARG A 61 -4.19 3.47 -10.48
CA ARG A 61 -3.60 4.59 -11.22
C ARG A 61 -3.02 5.64 -10.27
N LYS A 62 -2.11 6.48 -10.79
CA LYS A 62 -1.65 7.70 -10.10
C LYS A 62 -2.86 8.57 -9.76
N LYS A 63 -2.95 9.00 -8.51
CA LYS A 63 -4.00 9.90 -8.00
C LYS A 63 -3.35 11.10 -7.33
N ASP A 64 -3.82 12.30 -7.67
CA ASP A 64 -3.41 13.53 -7.01
C ASP A 64 -4.11 13.67 -5.66
N PHE A 65 -3.34 13.97 -4.61
CA PHE A 65 -3.86 14.15 -3.24
C PHE A 65 -4.91 15.25 -3.15
N ASP A 66 -4.81 16.29 -3.98
CA ASP A 66 -5.76 17.40 -3.99
C ASP A 66 -7.13 16.99 -4.58
N THR A 67 -7.10 16.05 -5.54
CA THR A 67 -8.32 15.47 -6.13
C THR A 67 -8.90 14.33 -5.31
N TYR A 68 -8.19 13.88 -4.27
CA TYR A 68 -8.66 12.89 -3.31
C TYR A 68 -9.72 13.54 -2.41
N THR A 69 -10.91 13.76 -2.98
CA THR A 69 -12.07 14.20 -2.21
C THR A 69 -12.42 13.11 -1.20
N ARG A 70 -12.71 13.54 0.03
CA ARG A 70 -13.14 12.71 1.17
C ARG A 70 -14.51 12.03 0.96
N ASN A 71 -14.97 11.95 -0.29
CA ASN A 71 -16.05 11.07 -0.71
C ASN A 71 -15.42 9.70 -0.86
N TYR A 72 -15.44 8.97 0.24
CA TYR A 72 -15.03 7.57 0.36
C TYR A 72 -15.89 6.75 -0.60
N ASP A 73 -15.51 6.74 -1.87
CA ASP A 73 -16.03 5.81 -2.84
C ASP A 73 -15.49 4.44 -2.42
N MET A 74 -16.29 3.74 -1.62
CA MET A 74 -15.99 2.42 -1.06
C MET A 74 -15.62 1.39 -2.16
N GLU A 75 -15.77 1.73 -3.45
CA GLU A 75 -15.34 0.93 -4.59
C GLU A 75 -13.85 1.06 -4.95
N THR A 76 -13.13 2.10 -4.53
CA THR A 76 -11.71 2.23 -4.89
C THR A 76 -10.80 1.62 -3.84
N SER A 77 -10.72 0.29 -3.86
CA SER A 77 -9.68 -0.52 -3.20
C SER A 77 -8.28 -0.29 -3.79
N GLU A 78 -7.91 0.94 -4.14
CA GLU A 78 -6.65 1.27 -4.81
C GLU A 78 -5.65 1.97 -3.88
N CYS A 79 -4.36 1.67 -4.03
CA CYS A 79 -3.29 2.34 -3.29
C CYS A 79 -3.15 3.83 -3.64
N LEU A 80 -2.80 4.63 -2.63
CA LEU A 80 -2.49 6.06 -2.77
C LEU A 80 -1.02 6.32 -2.42
N PHE A 81 -0.19 6.68 -3.40
CA PHE A 81 1.26 6.87 -3.25
C PHE A 81 1.65 8.34 -3.03
N TYR A 82 2.66 8.61 -2.21
CA TYR A 82 3.15 9.98 -1.93
C TYR A 82 3.98 10.57 -3.06
N GLY A 83 4.81 9.76 -3.71
CA GLY A 83 5.80 10.22 -4.69
C GLY A 83 5.35 10.14 -6.14
N ARG A 84 4.04 9.95 -6.39
CA ARG A 84 3.55 9.63 -7.72
C ARG A 84 3.03 10.83 -8.45
#